data_AF-A0A086YB40-F1
#
_entry.id   AF-A0A086YB40-F1
#
_cell.length_a   1.000
_cell.length_b   1.000
_cell.length_c   1.000
_cell.angle_alpha   90.00
_cell.angle_beta   90.00
_cell.angle_gamma   90.00
#
_symmetry.space_group_name_H-M   'P 1'
#
loop_
_entity.id
_entity.type
_entity.pdbx_description
1 polymer ?
#
loop_
_entity_poly.entity_id
_entity_poly.type
_entity_poly.pdbx_seq_one_letter_code
_entity_poly.pdbx_strand_id
1 'polypeptide(L)'
;MSAPNTNIEKQTRRHRGPLIGMMLVVIFAVGIIFFWLARDTANAPGPDGADVQIDGRTGAPVQDQTAPATQGTVTPGAPTSGQTGTPGQSGPAGTVTQPATPTQPQPQN
;
A
#
# COMPACT_ATOMS: atom_id res chain seq x y z
N MET A 1 47.01 -1.98 44.28
CA MET A 1 47.73 -1.61 43.05
C MET A 1 46.91 -0.56 42.33
N SER A 2 47.43 0.66 42.19
CA SER A 2 46.70 1.78 41.57
C SER A 2 46.68 1.63 40.05
N ALA A 3 45.52 1.85 39.44
CA ALA A 3 45.32 1.64 38.01
C ALA A 3 46.27 2.52 37.16
N PRO A 4 46.73 2.04 36.00
CA PRO A 4 47.53 2.83 35.09
C PRO A 4 46.80 4.12 34.71
N ASN A 5 47.43 5.27 34.92
CA ASN A 5 46.91 6.58 34.50
C ASN A 5 46.86 6.62 32.97
N THR A 6 45.74 6.22 32.37
CA THR A 6 45.50 6.39 30.94
C THR A 6 45.27 7.87 30.69
N ASN A 7 46.20 8.54 30.01
CA ASN A 7 46.02 9.93 29.57
C ASN A 7 44.93 9.97 28.49
N ILE A 8 43.68 10.19 28.91
CA ILE A 8 42.48 10.19 28.07
C ILE A 8 42.55 11.27 26.98
N GLU A 9 43.14 12.43 27.27
CA GLU A 9 43.27 13.54 26.33
C GLU A 9 44.10 13.16 25.09
N LYS A 10 45.20 12.43 25.30
CA LYS A 10 46.09 11.99 24.22
C LYS A 10 45.45 10.89 23.36
N GLN A 11 44.66 10.01 23.97
CA GLN A 11 43.90 9.01 23.24
C GLN A 11 42.80 9.67 22.41
N THR A 12 42.06 10.61 23.03
CA THR A 12 40.98 11.40 22.42
C THR A 12 41.40 12.06 21.12
N ARG A 13 42.54 12.77 21.12
CA ARG A 13 43.05 13.46 19.94
C ARG A 13 43.34 12.53 18.75
N ARG A 14 43.71 11.26 19.00
CA ARG A 14 44.09 10.32 17.94
C ARG A 14 42.91 9.67 17.24
N HIS A 15 41.75 9.58 17.89
CA HIS A 15 40.53 8.97 17.31
C HIS A 15 39.48 9.99 16.84
N ARG A 16 39.67 11.29 17.09
CA ARG A 16 38.76 12.33 16.54
C ARG A 16 38.75 12.34 15.02
N GLY A 17 39.88 12.14 14.34
CA GLY A 17 39.95 12.12 12.87
C GLY A 17 39.00 11.08 12.24
N PRO A 18 39.15 9.78 12.58
CA PRO A 18 38.25 8.73 12.08
C PRO A 18 36.78 8.95 12.47
N LEU A 19 36.50 9.41 13.70
CA LEU A 19 35.11 9.68 14.13
C LEU A 19 34.45 10.81 13.33
N ILE A 20 35.18 11.89 13.05
CA ILE A 20 34.68 13.00 12.22
C ILE A 20 34.45 12.50 10.80
N GLY A 21 35.37 11.71 10.24
CA GLY A 21 35.21 11.14 8.90
C GLY A 21 33.96 10.26 8.79
N MET A 22 33.74 9.37 9.74
CA MET A 22 32.54 8.53 9.78
C MET A 22 31.26 9.38 9.88
N MET A 23 31.27 10.42 10.71
CA MET A 23 30.13 11.31 10.90
C MET A 23 29.78 12.07 9.61
N LEU A 24 30.77 12.55 8.87
CA LEU A 24 30.56 13.20 7.58
C LEU A 24 29.97 12.24 6.54
N VAL A 25 30.47 10.99 6.48
CA VAL A 25 29.95 9.97 5.56
C VAL A 25 28.50 9.62 5.90
N VAL A 26 28.17 9.48 7.18
CA VAL A 26 26.80 9.20 7.63
C VAL A 26 25.86 10.33 7.25
N ILE A 27 26.23 11.59 7.50
CA ILE A 27 25.42 12.75 7.09
C ILE A 27 25.22 12.75 5.57
N PHE A 28 26.28 12.50 4.81
CA PHE A 28 26.21 12.47 3.35
C PHE A 28 25.28 11.38 2.84
N ALA A 29 25.38 10.16 3.37
CA ALA A 29 24.51 9.05 3.01
C ALA A 29 23.04 9.34 3.34
N VAL A 30 22.77 9.85 4.53
CA VAL A 30 21.42 10.26 4.95
C VAL A 30 20.88 11.35 4.03
N GLY A 31 21.71 12.35 3.70
CA GLY A 31 21.34 13.43 2.78
C GLY A 31 20.97 12.92 1.38
N ILE A 32 21.72 11.96 0.83
CA ILE A 32 21.40 11.33 -0.45
C ILE A 32 20.04 10.62 -0.40
N ILE A 33 19.76 9.88 0.68
CA ILE A 33 18.50 9.15 0.82
C ILE A 33 17.33 10.14 0.85
N PHE A 34 17.42 11.22 1.64
CA PHE A 34 16.38 12.24 1.69
C PHE A 34 16.22 12.98 0.37
N PHE A 35 17.32 13.30 -0.31
CA PHE A 35 17.28 13.91 -1.64
C PHE A 35 16.57 13.00 -2.65
N TRP A 36 16.92 11.72 -2.66
CA TRP A 36 16.30 10.74 -3.54
C TRP A 36 14.81 10.56 -3.25
N LEU A 37 14.42 10.46 -1.97
CA LEU A 37 13.03 10.33 -1.54
C LEU A 37 12.21 11.58 -1.90
N ALA A 38 12.75 12.78 -1.65
CA ALA A 38 12.09 14.03 -2.02
C ALA A 38 11.87 14.12 -3.53
N ARG A 39 12.85 13.68 -4.33
CA ARG A 39 12.72 13.60 -5.78
C ARG A 39 11.65 12.59 -6.18
N ASP A 40 11.63 11.41 -5.59
CA ASP A 40 10.64 10.37 -5.91
C ASP A 40 9.22 10.86 -5.61
N THR A 41 8.97 11.37 -4.40
CA THR A 41 7.68 11.92 -4.01
C THR A 41 7.24 13.11 -4.87
N ALA A 42 8.16 13.99 -5.26
CA ALA A 42 7.83 15.13 -6.11
C ALA A 42 7.44 14.73 -7.55
N ASN A 43 7.90 13.57 -8.02
CA ASN A 43 7.57 13.06 -9.35
C ASN A 43 6.51 11.94 -9.32
N ALA A 44 6.03 11.56 -8.14
CA ALA A 44 5.02 10.53 -8.00
C ALA A 44 3.70 11.03 -8.61
N PRO A 45 3.03 10.22 -9.45
CA PRO A 45 1.65 10.49 -9.83
C PRO A 45 0.79 10.62 -8.57
N GLY A 46 -0.17 11.55 -8.59
CA GLY A 46 -1.12 11.71 -7.49
C GLY A 46 -1.91 10.43 -7.21
N PRO A 47 -2.62 10.33 -6.06
CA PRO A 47 -3.39 9.15 -5.67
C PRO A 47 -4.69 8.97 -6.49
N ASP A 48 -4.63 9.22 -7.80
CA ASP A 48 -5.73 9.01 -8.73
C ASP A 48 -6.01 7.50 -8.82
N GLY A 49 -6.97 7.03 -8.02
CA GLY A 49 -7.34 5.61 -7.90
C GLY A 49 -7.44 5.08 -6.46
N ALA A 50 -7.05 5.85 -5.44
CA ALA A 50 -7.22 5.45 -4.04
C ALA A 50 -8.70 5.38 -3.60
N ASP A 51 -9.58 6.11 -4.29
CA ASP A 51 -11.04 6.10 -4.06
C ASP A 51 -11.73 4.85 -4.62
N VAL A 52 -11.05 4.08 -5.48
CA VAL A 52 -11.63 2.89 -6.10
C VAL A 52 -11.28 1.66 -5.25
N GLN A 53 -12.08 1.42 -4.22
CA GLN A 53 -11.96 0.19 -3.44
C GLN A 53 -12.48 -1.01 -4.27
N ILE A 54 -11.71 -2.09 -4.36
CA ILE A 54 -12.13 -3.31 -5.06
C ILE A 54 -12.70 -4.32 -4.06
N ASP A 55 -13.89 -4.85 -4.32
CA ASP A 55 -14.50 -5.91 -3.50
C ASP A 55 -13.71 -7.22 -3.67
N GLY A 56 -13.12 -7.73 -2.58
CA GLY A 56 -12.35 -8.97 -2.59
C GLY A 56 -13.15 -10.23 -2.94
N ARG A 57 -14.50 -10.16 -2.96
CA ARG A 57 -15.36 -11.27 -3.37
C ARG A 57 -15.70 -11.28 -4.87
N THR A 58 -15.86 -10.10 -5.47
CA THR A 58 -16.37 -9.97 -6.85
C THR A 58 -15.37 -9.36 -7.83
N GLY A 59 -14.31 -8.71 -7.35
CA GLY A 59 -13.33 -8.02 -8.20
C GLY A 59 -13.87 -6.74 -8.87
N ALA A 60 -15.07 -6.31 -8.50
CA ALA A 60 -15.68 -5.08 -8.98
C ALA A 60 -15.35 -3.88 -8.06
N PRO A 61 -15.35 -2.64 -8.59
CA PRO A 61 -15.23 -1.46 -7.74
C PRO A 61 -16.44 -1.33 -6.82
N VAL A 62 -16.18 -1.18 -5.52
CA VAL A 62 -17.16 -0.79 -4.51
C VAL A 62 -17.49 0.67 -4.75
N GLN A 63 -18.71 0.94 -5.20
CA GLN A 63 -19.24 2.29 -5.22
C GLN A 63 -19.53 2.65 -3.78
N ASP A 64 -18.79 3.61 -3.22
CA ASP A 64 -19.07 4.17 -1.91
C ASP A 64 -20.49 4.73 -1.88
N GLN A 65 -21.43 3.91 -1.42
CA GLN A 65 -22.75 4.36 -1.02
C GLN A 65 -22.57 5.18 0.26
N THR A 66 -22.28 6.47 0.08
CA THR A 66 -22.51 7.51 1.09
C THR A 66 -24.01 7.68 1.28
N ALA A 67 -24.69 6.64 1.75
CA ALA A 67 -25.99 6.75 2.38
C ALA A 67 -25.75 7.19 3.83
N PRO A 68 -26.36 8.27 4.33
CA PRO A 68 -26.26 8.63 5.74
C PRO A 68 -26.73 7.46 6.58
N ALA A 69 -25.94 7.09 7.58
CA ALA A 69 -26.22 5.99 8.49
C ALA A 69 -27.64 6.15 9.06
N THR A 70 -28.60 5.41 8.50
CA THR A 70 -29.91 5.24 9.12
C THR A 70 -29.67 4.27 10.26
N GLN A 71 -29.38 4.82 11.43
CA GLN A 71 -29.33 4.06 12.67
C GLN A 71 -30.65 3.29 12.77
N GLY A 72 -30.57 1.96 12.63
CA GLY A 72 -31.73 1.10 12.72
C GLY A 72 -32.41 1.30 14.05
N THR A 73 -33.60 1.90 14.03
CA THR A 73 -34.51 1.83 15.17
C THR A 73 -35.03 0.39 15.20
N VAL A 74 -34.37 -0.47 15.97
CA VAL A 74 -34.93 -1.78 16.31
C VAL A 74 -36.22 -1.52 17.09
N THR A 75 -37.36 -1.73 16.44
CA THR A 75 -38.67 -1.78 17.10
C THR A 75 -38.87 -3.22 17.58
N PRO A 76 -38.84 -3.51 18.89
CA PRO A 76 -39.13 -4.84 19.38
C PRO A 76 -40.66 -5.00 19.38
N GLY A 77 -41.22 -5.68 18.37
CA GLY A 77 -42.66 -5.94 18.36
C GLY A 77 -43.18 -6.68 17.13
N ALA A 78 -43.58 -7.93 17.37
CA ALA A 78 -44.53 -8.77 16.63
C ALA A 78 -43.94 -9.84 15.66
N PRO A 79 -44.15 -11.15 15.95
CA PRO A 79 -43.89 -12.24 15.02
C PRO A 79 -45.10 -12.46 14.10
N THR A 80 -44.89 -12.64 12.79
CA THR A 80 -45.83 -13.32 11.87
C THR A 80 -45.06 -13.61 10.56
N SER A 81 -44.61 -14.85 10.36
CA SER A 81 -45.25 -15.90 9.54
C SER A 81 -45.16 -15.64 8.02
N GLY A 82 -44.42 -16.49 7.30
CA GLY A 82 -44.49 -16.52 5.83
C GLY A 82 -43.26 -17.07 5.12
N GLN A 83 -42.78 -18.26 5.51
CA GLN A 83 -41.84 -19.02 4.70
C GLN A 83 -42.61 -19.74 3.58
N THR A 84 -42.48 -19.26 2.35
CA THR A 84 -42.76 -19.95 1.07
C THR A 84 -41.92 -19.20 0.03
N GLY A 85 -40.87 -19.72 -0.60
CA GLY A 85 -40.68 -21.07 -1.09
C GLY A 85 -41.14 -21.15 -2.54
N THR A 86 -40.39 -20.57 -3.49
CA THR A 86 -40.53 -20.87 -4.93
C THR A 86 -39.16 -20.80 -5.61
N PRO A 87 -38.58 -21.92 -6.05
CA PRO A 87 -37.45 -21.94 -6.95
C PRO A 87 -37.95 -21.99 -8.40
N GLY A 88 -37.43 -21.11 -9.25
CA GLY A 88 -37.57 -21.25 -10.69
C GLY A 88 -37.68 -19.91 -11.40
N GLN A 89 -36.62 -19.50 -12.10
CA GLN A 89 -36.70 -19.38 -13.55
C GLN A 89 -35.29 -19.28 -14.15
N SER A 90 -34.92 -20.36 -14.82
CA SER A 90 -33.84 -20.48 -15.80
C SER A 90 -34.00 -19.48 -16.95
N GLY A 91 -32.95 -18.71 -17.23
CA GLY A 91 -32.76 -17.92 -18.45
C GLY A 91 -31.56 -18.46 -19.25
N PRO A 92 -31.65 -18.60 -20.59
CA PRO A 92 -30.71 -19.40 -21.38
C PRO A 92 -29.45 -18.65 -21.82
N ALA A 93 -28.41 -19.46 -22.00
CA ALA A 93 -27.29 -19.32 -22.94
C ALA A 93 -26.32 -18.15 -22.73
N GLY A 94 -25.19 -18.47 -22.11
CA GLY A 94 -23.99 -17.66 -22.17
C GLY A 94 -23.43 -17.61 -23.59
N THR A 95 -23.15 -16.39 -24.06
CA THR A 95 -22.23 -16.16 -25.16
C THR A 95 -20.92 -15.69 -24.53
N VAL A 96 -19.99 -16.62 -24.34
CA VAL A 96 -18.61 -16.30 -23.98
C VAL A 96 -17.97 -15.66 -25.21
N THR A 97 -17.88 -14.33 -25.23
CA THR A 97 -17.06 -13.62 -26.22
C THR A 97 -15.60 -13.76 -25.81
N GLN A 98 -14.91 -14.72 -26.40
CA GLN A 98 -13.47 -14.92 -26.30
C GLN A 98 -12.74 -13.68 -26.89
N PRO A 99 -11.82 -13.01 -26.17
CA PRO A 99 -10.99 -11.97 -26.78
C PRO A 99 -9.97 -12.62 -27.72
N ALA A 100 -9.89 -12.08 -28.94
CA ALA A 100 -8.96 -12.50 -29.96
C ALA A 100 -7.49 -12.36 -29.49
N THR A 101 -6.70 -13.40 -29.71
CA THR A 101 -5.25 -13.40 -29.52
C THR A 101 -4.60 -12.36 -30.46
N PRO A 102 -3.74 -11.44 -29.97
CA PRO A 102 -2.99 -10.56 -30.85
C PRO A 102 -1.90 -11.37 -31.59
N THR A 103 -2.01 -11.43 -32.90
CA THR A 103 -0.99 -11.96 -33.81
C THR A 103 0.29 -11.13 -33.70
N GLN A 104 1.33 -11.70 -33.09
CA GLN A 104 2.66 -11.10 -33.04
C GLN A 104 3.35 -11.24 -34.42
N PRO A 105 3.87 -10.16 -35.04
CA PRO A 105 4.70 -10.27 -36.24
C PRO A 105 6.08 -10.85 -35.87
N GLN A 106 6.54 -11.86 -36.60
CA GLN A 106 7.88 -12.42 -36.48
C GLN A 106 8.96 -11.39 -36.87
N PRO A 107 10.12 -11.35 -36.17
CA PRO A 107 11.27 -10.58 -36.62
C PRO A 107 11.90 -11.24 -37.86
N GLN A 108 12.05 -10.47 -38.94
CA GLN A 108 12.89 -10.87 -40.08
C GLN A 108 14.35 -10.60 -39.73
N ASN A 109 15.19 -11.59 -40.05
CA ASN A 109 16.61 -11.69 -39.75
C ASN A 109 17.45 -10.78 -40.66
#